data_AF-A0A9Q3FC98-F1
#
_entry.id   AF-A0A9Q3FC98-F1
#
_cell.length_a   1.000
_cell.length_b   1.000
_cell.length_c   1.000
_cell.angle_alpha   90.00
_cell.angle_beta   90.00
_cell.angle_gamma   90.00
#
_symmetry.space_group_name_H-M   'P 1'
#
loop_
_entity.id
_entity.type
_entity.pdbx_description
1 polymer ?
#
loop_
_entity_poly.entity_id
_entity_poly.type
_entity_poly.pdbx_seq_one_letter_code
_entity_poly.pdbx_strand_id
1 'polypeptide(L)'
;MNERDRRELSRIITRHCRLTVAQVTDMLTTQVSTRTVQQEIHQLGKQSRIAPKKPYLRPQDFQRQLAFAHEHQHWRITDWARVIWTDELLFELGKKSYWVRVWRTASEKFDLENLAVNH
;
A
#
# COMPACT_ATOMS: atom_id res chain seq x y z
N MET A 1 5.67 12.17 -26.12
CA MET A 1 5.48 12.84 -24.82
C MET A 1 6.70 13.70 -24.57
N ASN A 2 6.54 14.99 -24.28
CA ASN A 2 7.66 15.90 -24.07
C ASN A 2 8.12 15.88 -22.59
N GLU A 3 9.22 16.57 -22.26
CA GLU A 3 9.77 16.62 -20.90
C GLU A 3 8.82 17.30 -19.89
N ARG A 4 8.02 18.29 -20.34
CA ARG A 4 7.02 18.95 -19.50
C ARG A 4 5.88 17.99 -19.13
N ASP A 5 5.38 17.25 -20.11
CA ASP A 5 4.37 16.21 -19.93
C ASP A 5 4.89 15.13 -18.96
N ARG A 6 6.18 14.76 -19.07
CA ARG A 6 6.80 13.76 -18.18
C ARG A 6 6.85 14.23 -16.73
N ARG A 7 7.17 15.50 -16.50
CA ARG A 7 7.13 16.12 -15.16
C ARG A 7 5.70 16.21 -14.63
N GLU A 8 4.76 16.57 -15.49
CA GLU A 8 3.33 16.62 -15.14
C GLU A 8 2.81 15.22 -14.75
N LEU A 9 3.11 14.20 -15.57
CA LEU A 9 2.79 12.79 -15.30
C LEU A 9 3.35 12.33 -13.95
N SER A 10 4.64 12.60 -13.70
CA SER A 10 5.29 12.26 -12.43
C SER A 10 4.59 12.90 -11.23
N ARG A 11 4.19 14.18 -11.36
CA ARG A 11 3.45 14.91 -10.32
C ARG A 11 2.07 14.32 -10.07
N ILE A 12 1.31 14.02 -11.13
CA ILE A 12 -0.03 13.43 -11.06
C ILE A 12 0.03 12.09 -10.33
N ILE A 13 0.93 11.21 -10.75
CA ILE A 13 1.02 9.85 -10.17
C ILE A 13 1.52 9.86 -8.74
N THR A 14 2.45 10.74 -8.40
CA THR A 14 2.95 10.84 -7.02
C THR A 14 1.86 11.36 -6.08
N ARG A 15 0.98 12.27 -6.54
CA ARG A 15 -0.14 12.78 -5.74
C ARG A 15 -1.36 11.85 -5.73
N HIS A 16 -1.59 11.14 -6.83
CA HIS A 16 -2.78 10.33 -7.04
C HIS A 16 -2.40 8.93 -7.53
N CYS A 17 -1.67 8.19 -6.69
CA CYS A 17 -1.11 6.90 -7.04
C CYS A 17 -2.15 5.81 -7.36
N ARG A 18 -3.43 6.04 -7.03
CA ARG A 18 -4.56 5.10 -7.21
C ARG A 18 -5.28 5.24 -8.54
N LEU A 19 -4.97 6.26 -9.34
CA LEU A 19 -5.66 6.49 -10.61
C LEU A 19 -5.32 5.40 -11.63
N THR A 20 -6.32 5.10 -12.46
CA THR A 20 -6.13 4.26 -13.64
C THR A 20 -5.32 5.01 -14.70
N VAL A 21 -4.68 4.28 -15.62
CA VAL A 21 -3.94 4.90 -16.73
C VAL A 21 -4.83 5.81 -17.57
N ALA A 22 -6.10 5.43 -17.78
CA ALA A 22 -7.08 6.25 -18.50
C ALA A 22 -7.30 7.59 -17.80
N GLN A 23 -7.60 7.57 -16.49
CA GLN A 23 -7.78 8.81 -15.70
C GLN A 23 -6.53 9.69 -15.69
N VAL A 24 -5.34 9.09 -15.60
CA VAL A 24 -4.08 9.85 -15.68
C VAL A 24 -3.93 10.47 -17.07
N THR A 25 -4.31 9.75 -18.13
CA THR A 25 -4.26 10.25 -19.51
C THR A 25 -5.20 11.44 -19.71
N ASP A 26 -6.43 11.37 -19.16
CA ASP A 26 -7.42 12.44 -19.23
C ASP A 26 -6.99 13.70 -18.45
N MET A 27 -6.12 13.55 -17.44
CA MET A 27 -5.56 14.66 -16.68
C MET A 27 -4.36 15.33 -17.34
N LEU A 28 -3.76 14.71 -18.36
CA LEU A 28 -2.67 15.33 -19.10
C LEU A 28 -3.23 16.36 -20.08
N THR A 29 -2.54 17.49 -20.19
CA THR A 29 -2.90 18.54 -21.15
C THR A 29 -2.67 18.12 -22.61
N THR A 30 -1.74 17.19 -22.82
CA THR A 30 -1.37 16.67 -24.13
C THR A 30 -2.17 15.42 -24.46
N GLN A 31 -2.72 15.34 -25.68
CA GLN A 31 -3.37 14.10 -26.15
C GLN A 31 -2.33 13.03 -26.46
N VAL A 32 -2.20 12.06 -25.57
CA VAL A 32 -1.34 10.89 -25.70
C VAL A 32 -2.14 9.61 -25.49
N SER A 33 -1.71 8.52 -26.13
CA SER A 33 -2.36 7.22 -25.91
C SER A 33 -2.10 6.71 -24.49
N THR A 34 -3.05 5.96 -23.94
CA THR A 34 -2.90 5.27 -22.65
C THR A 34 -1.68 4.34 -22.63
N ARG A 35 -1.34 3.71 -23.75
CA ARG A 35 -0.14 2.87 -23.90
C ARG A 35 1.14 3.68 -23.70
N THR A 36 1.22 4.86 -24.32
CA THR A 36 2.37 5.76 -24.16
C THR A 36 2.51 6.20 -22.71
N VAL A 37 1.41 6.61 -22.08
CA VAL A 37 1.40 6.98 -20.66
C VAL A 37 1.92 5.82 -19.81
N GLN A 38 1.37 4.61 -19.96
CA GLN A 38 1.81 3.44 -19.20
C GLN A 38 3.31 3.14 -19.34
N GLN A 39 3.84 3.20 -20.56
CA GLN A 39 5.28 2.99 -20.80
C GLN A 39 6.12 4.03 -20.05
N GLU A 40 5.70 5.29 -20.06
CA GLU A 40 6.39 6.37 -19.37
C GLU A 40 6.33 6.22 -17.84
N ILE A 41 5.22 5.74 -17.29
CA ILE A 41 5.11 5.39 -15.86
C ILE A 41 6.15 4.32 -15.49
N HIS A 42 6.32 3.31 -16.35
CA HIS A 42 7.33 2.28 -16.12
C HIS A 42 8.75 2.82 -16.26
N GLN A 43 9.01 3.75 -17.18
CA GLN A 43 10.31 4.43 -17.30
C GLN A 43 10.62 5.32 -16.08
N LEU A 44 9.60 5.81 -15.36
CA LEU A 44 9.76 6.47 -14.06
C LEU A 44 10.00 5.47 -12.91
N GLY A 45 10.07 4.17 -13.19
CA GLY A 45 10.30 3.10 -12.21
C GLY A 45 9.07 2.73 -11.39
N LYS A 46 7.91 3.33 -11.67
CA LYS A 46 6.66 3.04 -10.94
C LYS A 46 5.94 1.88 -11.60
N GLN A 47 5.36 1.01 -10.76
CA GLN A 47 4.58 -0.12 -11.23
C GLN A 47 3.26 -0.23 -10.48
N SER A 48 2.25 -0.75 -11.15
CA SER A 48 0.96 -1.02 -10.52
C SER A 48 1.09 -2.22 -9.57
N ARG A 49 0.87 -1.99 -8.28
CA ARG A 49 0.98 -2.98 -7.20
C ARG A 49 -0.23 -2.92 -6.29
N ILE A 50 -0.52 -4.03 -5.60
CA ILE A 50 -1.53 -4.04 -4.56
C ILE A 50 -1.01 -3.21 -3.37
N ALA A 51 -1.86 -2.31 -2.88
CA ALA A 51 -1.60 -1.52 -1.69
C ALA A 51 -1.54 -2.45 -0.47
N PRO A 52 -0.45 -2.46 0.31
CA PRO A 52 -0.38 -3.28 1.51
C PRO A 52 -1.41 -2.79 2.53
N LYS A 53 -2.10 -3.76 3.14
CA LYS A 53 -2.92 -3.50 4.34
C LYS A 53 -1.95 -3.35 5.50
N LYS A 54 -1.93 -2.18 6.13
CA LYS A 54 -1.23 -1.97 7.39
C LYS A 54 -2.29 -1.92 8.49
N PRO A 55 -2.32 -2.85 9.46
CA PRO A 55 -3.24 -2.72 10.57
C PRO A 55 -2.99 -1.37 11.25
N TYR A 56 -4.06 -0.60 11.43
CA TYR A 56 -3.96 0.65 12.17
C TYR A 56 -3.75 0.30 13.64
N LEU A 57 -2.50 0.39 14.10
CA LEU A 57 -2.17 0.26 15.51
C LEU A 57 -2.17 1.67 16.11
N ARG A 58 -2.99 1.89 17.15
CA ARG A 58 -2.87 3.12 17.92
C ARG A 58 -1.48 3.15 18.57
N PRO A 59 -0.87 4.32 18.77
CA PRO A 59 0.45 4.41 19.41
C PRO A 59 0.54 3.63 20.73
N GLN A 60 -0.54 3.63 21.52
CA GLN A 60 -0.65 2.86 22.77
C GLN A 60 -0.63 1.34 22.54
N ASP A 61 -1.29 0.83 21.49
CA ASP A 61 -1.28 -0.59 21.16
C ASP A 61 0.11 -1.03 20.71
N PHE A 62 0.80 -0.19 19.94
CA PHE A 62 2.18 -0.43 19.53
C PHE A 62 3.12 -0.53 20.73
N GLN A 63 3.02 0.41 21.68
CA GLN A 63 3.84 0.36 22.90
C GLN A 63 3.56 -0.89 23.74
N ARG A 64 2.29 -1.30 23.87
CA ARG A 64 1.92 -2.53 24.58
C ARG A 64 2.47 -3.79 23.89
N GLN A 65 2.39 -3.87 22.56
CA GLN A 65 2.97 -4.98 21.80
C GLN A 65 4.50 -5.02 21.94
N LEU A 66 5.15 -3.85 21.92
CA LEU A 66 6.60 -3.76 22.09
C LEU A 66 7.04 -4.18 23.49
N ALA A 67 6.35 -3.71 24.54
CA ALA A 67 6.61 -4.12 25.92
C ALA A 67 6.42 -5.64 26.09
N PHE A 68 5.33 -6.19 25.57
CA PHE A 68 5.08 -7.63 25.58
C PHE A 68 6.21 -8.41 24.91
N ALA A 69 6.66 -7.98 23.72
CA ALA A 69 7.77 -8.62 23.02
C ALA A 69 9.08 -8.57 23.83
N HIS A 70 9.40 -7.45 24.48
CA HIS A 70 10.59 -7.32 25.32
C HIS A 70 10.52 -8.19 26.59
N GLU A 71 9.37 -8.23 27.26
CA GLU A 71 9.14 -9.06 28.45
C GLU A 71 9.30 -10.55 28.14
N HIS A 72 8.86 -10.97 26.95
CA HIS A 72 8.83 -12.37 26.55
C HIS A 72 9.99 -12.77 25.62
N GLN A 73 10.96 -11.88 25.36
CA GLN A 73 12.05 -12.11 24.38
C GLN A 73 12.93 -13.33 24.69
N HIS A 74 13.03 -13.72 25.96
CA HIS A 74 13.84 -14.86 26.43
C HIS A 74 13.01 -16.09 26.79
N TRP A 75 11.71 -16.07 26.52
CA TRP A 75 10.83 -17.20 26.80
C TRP A 75 11.25 -18.42 25.97
N ARG A 76 11.28 -19.58 26.62
CA ARG A 76 11.54 -20.86 25.97
C ARG A 76 10.24 -21.43 25.42
N ILE A 77 10.37 -22.45 24.57
CA ILE A 77 9.22 -23.17 24.01
C ILE A 77 8.29 -23.70 25.12
N THR A 78 8.85 -24.14 26.25
CA THR A 78 8.09 -24.61 27.41
C THR A 78 7.25 -23.53 28.08
N ASP A 79 7.68 -22.27 28.02
CA ASP A 79 6.96 -21.14 28.59
C ASP A 79 5.79 -20.78 27.68
N TRP A 80 6.02 -20.73 26.37
CA TRP A 80 4.96 -20.54 25.37
C TRP A 80 3.91 -21.65 25.39
N ALA A 81 4.32 -22.90 25.65
CA ALA A 81 3.40 -24.05 25.73
C ALA A 81 2.40 -23.96 26.89
N ARG A 82 2.65 -23.10 27.89
CA ARG A 82 1.74 -22.86 29.01
C ARG A 82 0.69 -21.78 28.72
N VAL A 83 0.84 -21.04 27.62
CA VAL A 83 -0.08 -19.99 27.22
C VAL A 83 -1.27 -20.59 26.48
N ILE A 84 -2.47 -20.32 26.99
CA ILE A 84 -3.72 -20.62 26.28
C ILE A 84 -4.07 -19.41 25.43
N TRP A 85 -4.09 -19.61 24.12
CA TRP A 85 -4.46 -18.57 23.16
C TRP A 85 -5.95 -18.69 22.84
N THR A 86 -6.67 -17.57 22.90
CA THR A 86 -8.04 -17.47 22.40
C THR A 86 -8.10 -16.34 21.39
N ASP A 87 -8.67 -16.61 20.23
CA ASP A 87 -8.97 -15.60 19.22
C ASP A 87 -10.37 -15.85 18.64
N GLU A 88 -11.00 -14.79 18.19
CA GLU A 88 -12.30 -14.84 17.51
C GLU A 88 -12.09 -14.38 16.07
N LEU A 89 -12.44 -15.24 15.12
CA LEU A 89 -12.41 -14.91 13.69
C LEU A 89 -13.83 -14.65 13.17
N LEU A 90 -14.01 -13.51 12.52
CA LEU A 90 -15.25 -13.18 11.81
C LEU A 90 -15.20 -13.79 10.40
N PHE A 91 -16.08 -14.76 10.14
CA PHE A 91 -16.27 -15.32 8.80
C PHE A 91 -17.35 -14.56 8.06
N GLU A 92 -16.95 -13.77 7.05
CA GLU A 92 -17.88 -13.04 6.19
C GLU A 92 -17.97 -13.68 4.81
N LEU A 93 -19.19 -14.00 4.37
CA LEU A 93 -19.46 -14.50 3.02
C LEU A 93 -19.83 -13.33 2.09
N GLY A 94 -19.15 -13.23 0.95
CA GLY A 94 -19.57 -12.31 -0.13
C GLY A 94 -18.98 -10.90 -0.11
N LYS A 95 -18.04 -10.57 0.79
CA LYS A 95 -17.28 -9.31 0.64
C LYS A 95 -16.45 -9.34 -0.64
N LYS A 96 -16.66 -8.36 -1.52
CA LYS A 96 -15.70 -8.06 -2.60
C LYS A 96 -14.42 -7.56 -1.94
N SER A 97 -13.36 -8.37 -1.95
CA SER A 97 -12.03 -7.89 -1.59
C SER A 97 -11.56 -6.93 -2.68
N TYR A 98 -11.80 -5.63 -2.49
CA TYR A 98 -11.26 -4.61 -3.37
C TYR A 98 -9.78 -4.47 -3.08
N TRP A 99 -8.97 -5.23 -3.82
CA TRP A 99 -7.53 -5.00 -3.87
C TRP A 99 -7.29 -3.64 -4.51
N VAL A 100 -7.04 -2.62 -3.69
CA VAL A 100 -6.66 -1.30 -4.18
C VAL A 100 -5.29 -1.41 -4.84
N ARG A 101 -5.17 -0.97 -6.09
CA ARG A 101 -3.89 -0.88 -6.80
C ARG A 101 -3.33 0.54 -6.70
N VAL A 102 -2.03 0.63 -6.52
CA VAL A 102 -1.26 1.87 -6.44
C VAL A 102 -0.06 1.81 -7.38
N TRP A 103 0.26 2.93 -8.00
CA TRP A 103 1.48 3.14 -8.78
C TRP A 103 2.60 3.59 -7.87
N ARG A 104 3.57 2.70 -7.62
CA ARG A 104 4.67 2.98 -6.71
C ARG A 104 5.95 2.25 -7.13
N THR A 105 7.07 2.71 -6.61
CA THR A 105 8.33 1.96 -6.62
C THR A 105 8.36 0.93 -5.48
N ALA A 106 9.42 0.13 -5.42
CA ALA A 106 9.62 -0.83 -4.33
C ALA A 106 9.90 -0.14 -2.98
N SER A 107 10.64 0.98 -2.98
CA SER A 107 10.98 1.74 -1.78
C SER A 107 9.77 2.45 -1.16
N GLU A 108 8.85 2.92 -2.00
CA GLU A 108 7.62 3.63 -1.59
C GLU A 108 6.53 2.69 -1.01
N LYS A 109 6.85 1.41 -0.75
CA LYS A 109 5.87 0.37 -0.35
C LYS A 109 5.05 0.74 0.88
N PHE A 110 5.67 1.37 1.86
CA PHE A 110 5.08 1.63 3.17
C PHE A 110 4.75 3.11 3.40
N ASP A 111 4.88 3.93 2.36
CA ASP A 111 4.44 5.33 2.39
C ASP A 111 2.93 5.38 2.59
N LEU A 112 2.47 6.32 3.41
CA LEU A 112 1.07 6.44 3.84
C LEU A 112 0.08 6.42 2.66
N GLU A 113 0.38 7.14 1.58
CA GLU A 113 -0.45 7.22 0.37
C GLU A 113 -0.63 5.88 -0.35
N ASN A 114 0.38 4.99 -0.23
CA ASN A 114 0.43 3.70 -0.89
C ASN A 114 -0.18 2.57 -0.07
N LEU A 115 -0.60 2.83 1.17
CA LEU A 115 -1.28 1.86 2.03
C LEU A 115 -2.75 1.74 1.63
N ALA A 116 -3.32 0.56 1.82
CA ALA A 116 -4.77 0.39 1.73
C ALA A 116 -5.43 1.11 2.92
N VAL A 117 -6.49 1.87 2.65
CA VAL A 117 -7.34 2.40 3.72
C VAL A 117 -8.11 1.22 4.28
N ASN A 118 -7.88 0.87 5.55
CA ASN A 118 -8.75 -0.09 6.22
C ASN A 118 -10.05 0.67 6.55
N HIS A 119 -11.15 0.25 5.92
CA HIS A 119 -12.51 0.67 6.28
C HIS A 119 -13.05 -0.23 7.37
#